data_AF-A0A1J5WW22-F1
#
_entry.id   AF-A0A1J5WW22-F1
#
_cell.length_a   1.000
_cell.length_b   1.000
_cell.length_c   1.000
_cell.angle_alpha   90.00
_cell.angle_beta   90.00
_cell.angle_gamma   90.00
#
_symmetry.space_group_name_H-M   'P 1'
#
loop_
_entity.id
_entity.type
_entity.pdbx_description
1 polymer ?
#
loop_
_entity_poly.entity_id
_entity_poly.type
_entity_poly.pdbx_seq_one_letter_code
_entity_poly.pdbx_strand_id
1 'polypeptide(L)'
;MWTLELFDEAGAHAKTFLVPTGTWTLGRDASNIKIENPHVSRLHCVLEATPGALSVFDRSRYGTTIDGEKIDEAPLDNNSRLGLVGYSGHLLVRKTNVSLWFSERNVPEELAKKCLFLGMETSKERTEESTHFVSLILKTSERLLLALIHQMKIVDTHWIEKTLEGVHGDGLPGETKTLELPGSFSLPRETLYTPVPKDQDTHIDFEKNEKRKSLFAGITFLTALETKKKRLEKIITGSGGRVVCTNEENPSPPETKNTKVSLDKNLLPTCSAIVSDKTIVAAILSGEPLRVGQSEDSPLRPDKENQENDFLFRNNVSSVPTESASKRRKSFTKQKNKKYVRESQSNGNSPLPHA
;
A
#
# COMPACT_ATOMS: atom_id res chain seq x y z
N MET A 1 -6.94 7.01 -8.71
CA MET A 1 -7.82 7.62 -7.67
C MET A 1 -7.84 9.13 -7.81
N TRP A 2 -9.01 9.79 -7.68
CA TRP A 2 -9.14 11.25 -7.72
C TRP A 2 -9.61 11.78 -6.37
N THR A 3 -9.03 12.88 -5.90
CA THR A 3 -9.49 13.61 -4.71
C THR A 3 -9.57 15.11 -4.97
N LEU A 4 -10.58 15.76 -4.41
CA LEU A 4 -10.70 17.22 -4.38
C LEU A 4 -10.35 17.74 -3.00
N GLU A 5 -9.51 18.76 -2.94
CA GLU A 5 -9.13 19.46 -1.71
C GLU A 5 -9.65 20.90 -1.78
N LEU A 6 -10.56 21.29 -0.88
CA LEU A 6 -11.11 22.64 -0.84
C LEU A 6 -10.16 23.58 -0.08
N PHE A 7 -9.76 24.68 -0.72
CA PHE A 7 -8.97 25.76 -0.14
C PHE A 7 -9.80 27.04 -0.10
N ASP A 8 -10.05 27.56 1.10
CA ASP A 8 -10.71 28.85 1.33
C ASP A 8 -9.79 29.82 2.09
N GLU A 9 -10.31 31.01 2.42
CA GLU A 9 -9.57 32.05 3.15
C GLU A 9 -9.14 31.62 4.57
N ALA A 10 -9.77 30.58 5.14
CA ALA A 10 -9.45 30.04 6.46
C ALA A 10 -8.42 28.89 6.42
N GLY A 11 -7.90 28.53 5.25
CA GLY A 11 -7.01 27.38 5.04
C GLY A 11 -7.79 26.09 4.79
N ALA A 12 -7.23 25.10 4.08
CA ALA A 12 -8.01 23.97 3.57
C ALA A 12 -8.73 23.13 4.64
N HIS A 13 -10.05 22.89 4.46
CA HIS A 13 -10.88 22.20 5.47
C HIS A 13 -11.50 20.88 5.02
N ALA A 14 -11.55 20.56 3.73
CA ALA A 14 -12.22 19.34 3.26
C ALA A 14 -11.47 18.66 2.12
N LYS A 15 -11.33 17.33 2.24
CA LYS A 15 -10.82 16.46 1.20
C LYS A 15 -11.84 15.38 0.87
N THR A 16 -12.21 15.30 -0.40
CA THR A 16 -13.26 14.41 -0.90
C THR A 16 -12.69 13.45 -1.93
N PHE A 17 -12.98 12.17 -1.78
CA PHE A 17 -12.65 11.16 -2.78
C PHE A 17 -13.74 11.05 -3.84
N LEU A 18 -13.33 10.98 -5.11
CA LEU A 18 -14.23 10.76 -6.23
C LEU A 18 -14.08 9.31 -6.71
N VAL A 19 -15.15 8.53 -6.54
CA VAL A 19 -15.26 7.19 -7.12
C VAL A 19 -15.12 7.30 -8.65
N PRO A 20 -14.30 6.46 -9.31
CA PRO A 20 -13.95 6.58 -10.73
C PRO A 20 -15.07 6.30 -11.72
N THR A 21 -16.26 5.90 -11.29
CA THR A 21 -17.40 5.63 -12.18
C THR A 21 -18.63 6.30 -11.59
N GLY A 22 -18.62 7.63 -11.61
CA GLY A 22 -19.66 8.41 -10.95
C GLY A 22 -19.72 9.84 -11.44
N THR A 23 -20.91 10.41 -11.31
CA THR A 23 -21.18 11.82 -11.53
C THR A 23 -21.30 12.52 -10.18
N TRP A 24 -20.56 13.60 -10.01
CA TRP A 24 -20.52 14.38 -8.77
C TRP A 24 -21.02 15.79 -9.04
N THR A 25 -21.99 16.23 -8.27
CA THR A 25 -22.50 17.60 -8.36
C THR A 25 -21.83 18.46 -7.29
N LEU A 26 -21.38 19.65 -7.68
CA LEU A 26 -20.78 20.63 -6.78
C LEU A 26 -21.61 21.90 -6.79
N GLY A 27 -21.93 22.42 -5.61
CA GLY A 27 -22.71 23.65 -5.46
C GLY A 27 -23.07 23.95 -4.01
N ARG A 28 -23.83 25.02 -3.77
CA ARG A 28 -24.22 25.41 -2.40
C ARG A 28 -25.45 24.69 -1.85
N ASP A 29 -26.16 23.94 -2.70
CA ASP A 29 -27.44 23.28 -2.40
C ASP A 29 -27.56 22.03 -3.27
N ALA A 30 -28.57 21.17 -3.08
CA ALA A 30 -28.93 20.02 -3.95
C ALA A 30 -27.76 19.26 -4.65
N SER A 31 -26.58 19.22 -4.04
CA SER A 31 -25.32 18.78 -4.63
C SER A 31 -24.64 17.79 -3.69
N ASN A 32 -23.88 16.84 -4.25
CA ASN A 32 -23.13 15.85 -3.48
C ASN A 32 -21.94 16.50 -2.76
N ILE A 33 -21.30 17.49 -3.39
CA ILE A 33 -20.22 18.29 -2.81
C ILE A 33 -20.77 19.67 -2.50
N LYS A 34 -20.99 19.95 -1.21
CA LYS A 34 -21.59 21.21 -0.76
C LYS A 34 -20.52 22.24 -0.40
N ILE A 35 -20.66 23.44 -0.97
CA ILE A 35 -19.85 24.62 -0.62
C ILE A 35 -20.81 25.73 -0.21
N GLU A 36 -20.91 25.98 1.09
CA GLU A 36 -21.84 26.94 1.68
C GLU A 36 -21.38 28.38 1.46
N ASN A 37 -21.59 28.90 0.25
CA ASN A 37 -21.29 30.29 -0.07
C ASN A 37 -22.40 30.90 -0.97
N PRO A 38 -22.91 32.11 -0.68
CA PRO A 38 -23.95 32.76 -1.48
C PRO A 38 -23.58 33.01 -2.96
N HIS A 39 -22.29 33.15 -3.27
CA HIS A 39 -21.79 33.35 -4.63
C HIS A 39 -21.64 32.06 -5.42
N VAL A 40 -21.68 30.90 -4.76
CA VAL A 40 -21.71 29.59 -5.41
C VAL A 40 -23.14 29.27 -5.84
N SER A 41 -23.33 28.86 -7.10
CA SER A 41 -24.64 28.45 -7.61
C SER A 41 -25.16 27.22 -6.86
N ARG A 42 -26.49 27.03 -6.82
CA ARG A 42 -27.11 25.84 -6.17
C ARG A 42 -26.53 24.55 -6.72
N LEU A 43 -26.55 24.42 -8.04
CA LEU A 43 -25.70 23.51 -8.81
C LEU A 43 -24.71 24.39 -9.57
N HIS A 44 -23.42 24.27 -9.27
CA HIS A 44 -22.37 25.09 -9.86
C HIS A 44 -21.67 24.36 -11.00
N CYS A 45 -21.22 23.13 -10.76
CA CYS A 45 -20.66 22.30 -11.82
C CYS A 45 -20.96 20.83 -11.58
N VAL A 46 -20.76 20.05 -12.63
CA VAL A 46 -20.85 18.60 -12.62
C VAL A 46 -19.47 18.04 -12.94
N LEU A 47 -19.01 17.06 -12.17
CA LEU A 47 -17.78 16.32 -12.42
C LEU A 47 -18.15 14.92 -12.87
N GLU A 48 -17.55 14.47 -13.96
CA GLU A 48 -17.70 13.10 -14.43
C GLU A 48 -16.36 12.38 -14.27
N ALA A 49 -16.34 11.39 -13.37
CA ALA A 49 -15.19 10.53 -13.17
C ALA A 49 -15.37 9.26 -13.99
N THR A 50 -14.38 8.96 -14.82
CA THR A 50 -14.21 7.67 -15.49
C THR A 50 -12.94 6.98 -14.98
N PRO A 51 -12.74 5.67 -15.28
CA PRO A 51 -11.48 5.02 -14.96
C PRO A 51 -10.31 5.73 -15.67
N GLY A 52 -9.58 6.56 -14.91
CA GLY A 52 -8.36 7.24 -15.36
C GLY A 52 -8.50 8.72 -15.73
N ALA A 53 -9.72 9.21 -15.99
CA ALA A 53 -9.98 10.61 -16.35
C ALA A 53 -11.04 11.26 -15.46
N LEU A 54 -11.02 12.59 -15.43
CA LEU A 54 -11.98 13.42 -14.72
C LEU A 54 -12.32 14.61 -15.61
N SER A 55 -13.59 14.90 -15.82
CA SER A 55 -14.05 16.06 -16.59
C SER A 55 -14.95 16.94 -15.74
N VAL A 56 -15.01 18.23 -16.05
CA VAL A 56 -15.90 19.20 -15.41
C VAL A 56 -16.76 19.90 -16.43
N PHE A 57 -18.02 20.14 -16.06
CA PHE A 57 -19.02 20.85 -16.86
C PHE A 57 -19.61 21.98 -16.02
N ASP A 58 -19.51 23.21 -16.52
CA ASP A 58 -20.10 24.37 -15.86
C ASP A 58 -21.63 24.34 -15.95
N ARG A 59 -22.28 24.67 -14.84
CA ARG A 59 -23.73 24.86 -14.71
C ARG A 59 -24.05 26.13 -13.91
N SER A 60 -23.06 26.97 -13.69
CA SER A 60 -23.14 28.11 -12.79
C SER A 60 -23.68 29.36 -13.49
N ARG A 61 -24.07 30.35 -12.69
CA ARG A 61 -24.47 31.67 -13.19
C ARG A 61 -23.28 32.53 -13.64
N TYR A 62 -22.13 32.41 -12.98
CA TYR A 62 -21.00 33.35 -13.14
C TYR A 62 -19.79 32.76 -13.86
N GLY A 63 -19.77 31.43 -14.04
CA GLY A 63 -18.71 30.66 -14.67
C GLY A 63 -17.95 29.79 -13.67
N THR A 64 -17.42 28.69 -14.20
CA THR A 64 -16.38 27.88 -13.57
C THR A 64 -15.04 28.20 -14.23
N THR A 65 -13.94 28.09 -13.48
CA THR A 65 -12.57 28.31 -14.00
C THR A 65 -11.65 27.14 -13.71
N ILE A 66 -10.70 26.86 -14.60
CA ILE A 66 -9.56 25.98 -14.37
C ILE A 66 -8.30 26.82 -14.50
N ASP A 67 -7.47 26.84 -13.45
CA ASP A 67 -6.21 27.58 -13.40
C ASP A 67 -6.36 29.08 -13.77
N GLY A 68 -7.54 29.64 -13.47
CA GLY A 68 -7.90 31.03 -13.72
C GLY A 68 -8.62 31.29 -15.04
N GLU A 69 -8.69 30.31 -15.94
CA GLU A 69 -9.38 30.43 -17.23
C GLU A 69 -10.81 29.93 -17.15
N LYS A 70 -11.77 30.68 -17.69
CA LYS A 70 -13.19 30.26 -17.69
C LYS A 70 -13.41 29.11 -18.65
N ILE A 71 -14.23 28.16 -18.23
CA ILE A 71 -14.58 26.96 -19.01
C ILE A 71 -16.09 26.77 -19.05
N ASP A 72 -16.56 26.15 -20.13
CA ASP A 72 -17.90 25.54 -20.21
C ASP A 72 -17.81 24.03 -19.93
N GLU A 73 -16.79 23.38 -20.51
CA GLU A 73 -16.44 21.98 -20.32
C GLU A 73 -14.92 21.81 -20.49
N ALA A 74 -14.29 21.02 -19.63
CA ALA A 74 -12.87 20.71 -19.77
C ALA A 74 -12.46 19.42 -19.03
N PRO A 75 -11.42 18.71 -19.51
CA PRO A 75 -10.76 17.69 -18.71
C PRO A 75 -10.04 18.32 -17.51
N LEU A 76 -9.96 17.58 -16.41
CA LEU A 76 -9.21 17.94 -15.21
C LEU A 76 -7.98 17.06 -15.09
N ASP A 77 -6.82 17.70 -15.02
CA ASP A 77 -5.54 17.06 -14.77
C ASP A 77 -5.16 17.10 -13.28
N ASN A 78 -4.13 16.31 -12.94
CA ASN A 78 -3.54 16.38 -11.61
C ASN A 78 -3.01 17.79 -11.32
N ASN A 79 -3.38 18.34 -10.16
CA ASN A 79 -3.08 19.70 -9.70
C ASN A 79 -3.87 20.83 -10.36
N SER A 80 -4.88 20.53 -11.19
CA SER A 80 -5.79 21.56 -11.71
C SER A 80 -6.45 22.32 -10.57
N ARG A 81 -6.52 23.65 -10.67
CA ARG A 81 -7.23 24.51 -9.72
C ARG A 81 -8.61 24.86 -10.25
N LEU A 82 -9.63 24.24 -9.69
CA LEU A 82 -11.02 24.52 -10.03
C LEU A 82 -11.54 25.71 -9.21
N GLY A 83 -11.65 26.87 -9.84
CA GLY A 83 -12.20 28.09 -9.23
C GLY A 83 -13.68 28.27 -9.55
N LEU A 84 -14.44 28.78 -8.59
CA LEU A 84 -15.86 29.09 -8.72
C LEU A 84 -16.01 30.61 -8.78
N VAL A 85 -16.46 31.18 -9.90
CA VAL A 85 -16.40 32.65 -10.08
C VAL A 85 -17.28 33.35 -9.02
N GLY A 86 -16.69 34.29 -8.30
CA GLY A 86 -17.33 35.01 -7.19
C GLY A 86 -17.07 34.39 -5.81
N TYR A 87 -16.41 33.24 -5.74
CA TYR A 87 -15.89 32.64 -4.51
C TYR A 87 -14.36 32.79 -4.49
N SER A 88 -13.80 33.23 -3.36
CA SER A 88 -12.35 33.44 -3.21
C SER A 88 -11.58 32.13 -3.03
N GLY A 89 -12.26 31.04 -2.68
CA GLY A 89 -11.67 29.71 -2.59
C GLY A 89 -11.62 28.97 -3.92
N HIS A 90 -10.91 27.85 -3.93
CA HIS A 90 -10.79 26.94 -5.07
C HIS A 90 -10.70 25.49 -4.60
N LEU A 91 -10.95 24.55 -5.50
CA LEU A 91 -10.70 23.14 -5.28
C LEU A 91 -9.44 22.74 -6.02
N LEU A 92 -8.52 22.08 -5.33
CA LEU A 92 -7.34 21.48 -5.92
C LEU A 92 -7.64 20.03 -6.26
N VAL A 93 -7.49 19.69 -7.55
CA VAL A 93 -7.64 18.32 -8.03
C VAL A 93 -6.35 17.55 -7.77
N ARG A 94 -6.43 16.38 -7.17
CA ARG A 94 -5.28 15.47 -6.98
C ARG A 94 -5.58 14.11 -7.58
N LYS A 95 -4.64 13.61 -8.38
CA LYS A 95 -4.61 12.23 -8.87
C LYS A 95 -3.61 11.43 -8.06
N THR A 96 -4.09 10.39 -7.38
CA THR A 96 -3.23 9.41 -6.70
C THR A 96 -3.24 8.12 -7.51
N ASN A 97 -2.07 7.71 -7.98
CA ASN A 97 -1.89 6.46 -8.70
C ASN A 97 -1.59 5.33 -7.71
N VAL A 98 -2.54 4.42 -7.57
CA VAL A 98 -2.39 3.21 -6.75
C VAL A 98 -2.46 2.03 -7.70
N SER A 99 -1.30 1.41 -7.94
CA SER A 99 -1.17 0.22 -8.77
C SER A 99 -0.70 -0.93 -7.89
N LEU A 100 -1.54 -1.96 -7.83
CA LEU A 100 -1.44 -3.10 -6.93
C LEU A 100 -0.85 -4.29 -7.67
N TRP A 101 0.19 -4.86 -7.08
CA TRP A 101 0.81 -6.10 -7.52
C TRP A 101 0.67 -7.17 -6.45
N PHE A 102 -0.03 -8.25 -6.76
CA PHE A 102 -0.34 -9.29 -5.78
C PHE A 102 0.75 -10.37 -5.73
N SER A 103 0.97 -10.91 -4.53
CA SER A 103 1.79 -12.10 -4.29
C SER A 103 1.17 -13.32 -4.98
N GLU A 104 -0.14 -13.48 -4.84
CA GLU A 104 -0.93 -14.51 -5.52
C GLU A 104 -1.09 -14.16 -7.00
N ARG A 105 -0.98 -15.17 -7.88
CA ARG A 105 -1.16 -14.98 -9.33
C ARG A 105 -2.61 -14.66 -9.71
N ASN A 106 -3.55 -15.18 -8.92
CA ASN A 106 -4.98 -15.02 -9.15
C ASN A 106 -5.54 -14.21 -7.99
N VAL A 107 -5.98 -13.00 -8.30
CA VAL A 107 -6.70 -12.13 -7.36
C VAL A 107 -8.16 -12.58 -7.37
N PRO A 108 -8.80 -12.79 -6.20
CA PRO A 108 -10.23 -13.07 -6.13
C PRO A 108 -11.03 -11.99 -6.87
N GLU A 109 -12.03 -12.40 -7.66
CA GLU A 109 -12.82 -11.49 -8.49
C GLU A 109 -13.48 -10.37 -7.67
N GLU A 110 -13.99 -10.70 -6.48
CA GLU A 110 -14.58 -9.74 -5.55
C GLU A 110 -13.57 -8.69 -5.07
N LEU A 111 -12.33 -9.08 -4.83
CA LEU A 111 -11.27 -8.14 -4.45
C LEU A 111 -10.87 -7.25 -5.65
N ALA A 112 -10.82 -7.82 -6.85
CA ALA A 112 -10.56 -7.04 -8.07
C ALA A 112 -11.65 -6.00 -8.32
N LYS A 113 -12.92 -6.34 -8.11
CA LYS A 113 -14.06 -5.39 -8.16
C LYS A 113 -13.91 -4.27 -7.13
N LYS A 114 -13.54 -4.58 -5.89
CA LYS A 114 -13.25 -3.57 -4.85
C LYS A 114 -12.12 -2.63 -5.26
N CYS A 115 -11.03 -3.15 -5.82
CA CYS A 115 -9.89 -2.35 -6.30
C CYS A 115 -10.31 -1.41 -7.43
N LEU A 116 -11.03 -1.94 -8.43
CA LEU A 116 -11.53 -1.17 -9.56
C LEU A 116 -12.48 -0.05 -9.09
N PHE A 117 -13.39 -0.39 -8.17
CA PHE A 117 -14.30 0.57 -7.56
C PHE A 117 -13.55 1.72 -6.85
N LEU A 118 -12.46 1.41 -6.16
CA LEU A 118 -11.60 2.41 -5.53
C LEU A 118 -10.73 3.17 -6.53
N GLY A 119 -10.70 2.80 -7.81
CA GLY A 119 -9.79 3.38 -8.80
C GLY A 119 -8.33 3.01 -8.57
N MET A 120 -8.12 1.83 -8.00
CA MET A 120 -6.84 1.16 -7.88
C MET A 120 -6.68 0.21 -9.07
N GLU A 121 -5.53 0.28 -9.72
CA GLU A 121 -5.18 -0.59 -10.83
C GLU A 121 -4.61 -1.89 -10.29
N THR A 122 -4.92 -3.01 -10.94
CA THR A 122 -4.37 -4.31 -10.55
C THR A 122 -3.62 -4.91 -11.73
N SER A 123 -2.45 -5.50 -11.46
CA SER A 123 -1.58 -6.06 -12.50
C SER A 123 -1.19 -7.50 -12.17
N LYS A 124 -1.13 -8.35 -13.21
CA LYS A 124 -0.65 -9.74 -13.08
C LYS A 124 0.87 -9.80 -12.94
N GLU A 125 1.56 -8.89 -13.60
CA GLU A 125 3.01 -8.73 -13.62
C GLU A 125 3.40 -7.36 -13.08
N ARG A 126 4.60 -7.26 -12.52
CA ARG A 126 5.12 -5.99 -12.01
C ARG A 126 5.38 -5.05 -13.18
N THR A 127 4.79 -3.87 -13.11
CA THR A 127 5.08 -2.74 -14.00
C THR A 127 5.99 -1.74 -13.30
N GLU A 128 6.52 -0.76 -14.05
CA GLU A 128 7.27 0.36 -13.44
C GLU A 128 6.37 1.27 -12.59
N GLU A 129 5.09 1.30 -12.90
CA GLU A 129 4.07 2.08 -12.21
C GLU A 129 3.52 1.38 -10.96
N SER A 130 3.91 0.13 -10.70
CA SER A 130 3.46 -0.64 -9.54
C SER A 130 3.92 0.02 -8.25
N THR A 131 2.98 0.51 -7.43
CA THR A 131 3.29 1.26 -6.20
C THR A 131 3.18 0.40 -4.94
N HIS A 132 2.32 -0.61 -4.94
CA HIS A 132 2.03 -1.44 -3.77
C HIS A 132 2.17 -2.93 -4.08
N PHE A 133 2.78 -3.68 -3.17
CA PHE A 133 2.82 -5.13 -3.18
C PHE A 133 1.85 -5.67 -2.12
N VAL A 134 0.88 -6.46 -2.56
CA VAL A 134 -0.21 -6.96 -1.70
C VAL A 134 0.01 -8.43 -1.39
N SER A 135 0.03 -8.78 -0.10
CA SER A 135 0.10 -10.17 0.34
C SER A 135 -0.51 -10.35 1.73
N LEU A 136 -1.23 -11.44 1.96
CA LEU A 136 -1.75 -11.77 3.30
C LEU A 136 -0.65 -12.31 4.23
N ILE A 137 0.27 -13.10 3.67
CA ILE A 137 1.37 -13.76 4.40
C ILE A 137 2.64 -13.62 3.57
N LEU A 138 3.68 -13.02 4.16
CA LEU A 138 4.94 -12.85 3.46
C LEU A 138 5.74 -14.14 3.43
N LYS A 139 5.87 -14.70 2.23
CA LYS A 139 6.81 -15.77 1.93
C LYS A 139 8.00 -15.17 1.20
N THR A 140 9.20 -15.60 1.57
CA THR A 140 10.44 -15.27 0.86
C THR A 140 10.35 -15.79 -0.58
N SER A 141 9.91 -14.92 -1.47
CA SER A 141 9.56 -15.22 -2.85
C SER A 141 10.22 -14.21 -3.78
N GLU A 142 10.37 -14.57 -5.04
CA GLU A 142 10.91 -13.67 -6.07
C GLU A 142 10.14 -12.34 -6.11
N ARG A 143 8.81 -12.39 -5.97
CA ARG A 143 7.95 -11.20 -6.00
C ARG A 143 8.21 -10.27 -4.82
N LEU A 144 8.35 -10.83 -3.61
CA LEU A 144 8.70 -10.04 -2.42
C LEU A 144 10.07 -9.39 -2.56
N LEU A 145 11.08 -10.12 -3.03
CA LEU A 145 12.42 -9.56 -3.23
C LEU A 145 12.40 -8.41 -4.24
N LEU A 146 11.69 -8.58 -5.35
CA LEU A 146 11.50 -7.50 -6.33
C LEU A 146 10.73 -6.31 -5.74
N ALA A 147 9.71 -6.54 -4.93
CA ALA A 147 8.98 -5.47 -4.26
C ALA A 147 9.89 -4.64 -3.34
N LEU A 148 10.78 -5.31 -2.58
CA LEU A 148 11.76 -4.65 -1.71
C LEU A 148 12.81 -3.87 -2.51
N ILE A 149 13.31 -4.43 -3.62
CA ILE A 149 14.29 -3.78 -4.51
C ILE A 149 13.71 -2.50 -5.13
N HIS A 150 12.44 -2.57 -5.56
CA HIS A 150 11.74 -1.43 -6.15
C HIS A 150 11.08 -0.51 -5.13
N GLN A 151 11.27 -0.75 -3.83
CA GLN A 151 10.71 0.05 -2.72
C GLN A 151 9.20 0.25 -2.81
N MET A 152 8.52 -0.81 -3.20
CA MET A 152 7.06 -0.83 -3.19
C MET A 152 6.57 -0.82 -1.74
N LYS A 153 5.42 -0.20 -1.52
CA LYS A 153 4.74 -0.27 -0.22
C LYS A 153 4.17 -1.68 -0.06
N ILE A 154 4.52 -2.37 1.04
CA ILE A 154 4.08 -3.74 1.28
C ILE A 154 2.90 -3.71 2.23
N VAL A 155 1.74 -4.19 1.77
CA VAL A 155 0.48 -4.15 2.51
C VAL A 155 -0.27 -5.49 2.40
N ASP A 156 -1.20 -5.72 3.32
CA ASP A 156 -2.14 -6.82 3.23
C ASP A 156 -3.46 -6.41 2.56
N THR A 157 -4.38 -7.36 2.44
CA THR A 157 -5.70 -7.11 1.84
C THR A 157 -6.60 -6.23 2.72
N HIS A 158 -6.37 -6.19 4.04
CA HIS A 158 -7.17 -5.36 4.95
C HIS A 158 -6.92 -3.87 4.71
N TRP A 159 -5.76 -3.48 4.18
CA TRP A 159 -5.53 -2.10 3.74
C TRP A 159 -6.54 -1.64 2.67
N ILE A 160 -6.86 -2.53 1.72
CA ILE A 160 -7.84 -2.27 0.66
C ILE A 160 -9.25 -2.17 1.26
N GLU A 161 -9.58 -3.08 2.18
CA GLU A 161 -10.87 -3.07 2.88
C GLU A 161 -11.05 -1.81 3.71
N LYS A 162 -10.01 -1.38 4.43
CA LYS A 162 -10.06 -0.14 5.20
C LYS A 162 -10.23 1.08 4.30
N THR A 163 -9.59 1.07 3.14
CA THR A 163 -9.76 2.14 2.15
C THR A 163 -11.22 2.20 1.67
N LEU A 164 -11.85 1.04 1.45
CA LEU A 164 -13.26 0.95 1.08
C LEU A 164 -14.19 1.48 2.17
N GLU A 165 -13.99 1.07 3.43
CA GLU A 165 -14.74 1.59 4.57
C GLU A 165 -14.65 3.13 4.68
N GLY A 166 -13.44 3.67 4.46
CA GLY A 166 -13.21 5.12 4.51
C GLY A 166 -13.89 5.90 3.38
N VAL A 167 -14.18 5.25 2.25
CA VAL A 167 -14.91 5.87 1.12
C VAL A 167 -16.42 5.78 1.32
N HIS A 168 -16.92 4.68 1.89
CA HIS A 168 -18.34 4.33 1.82
C HIS A 168 -19.12 4.36 3.16
N GLY A 169 -18.44 4.44 4.31
CA GLY A 169 -19.02 3.80 5.50
C GLY A 169 -19.20 2.30 5.25
N ASP A 170 -19.83 1.55 6.15
CA ASP A 170 -19.84 0.07 6.15
C ASP A 170 -20.58 -0.64 4.97
N GLY A 171 -20.75 -0.03 3.78
CA GLY A 171 -21.53 -0.56 2.66
C GLY A 171 -20.79 -0.75 1.33
N LEU A 172 -21.09 -1.85 0.62
CA LEU A 172 -20.72 -2.11 -0.78
C LEU A 172 -21.59 -1.27 -1.75
N PRO A 173 -21.16 -1.08 -3.03
CA PRO A 173 -21.80 -0.14 -3.96
C PRO A 173 -23.16 -0.64 -4.47
N GLY A 174 -24.19 0.20 -4.36
CA GLY A 174 -25.54 -0.10 -4.87
C GLY A 174 -26.62 0.87 -4.40
N GLU A 175 -26.40 1.57 -3.29
CA GLU A 175 -27.30 2.63 -2.83
C GLU A 175 -26.59 3.98 -2.96
N THR A 176 -27.13 4.85 -3.81
CA THR A 176 -26.82 6.29 -3.85
C THR A 176 -27.19 6.91 -2.50
N LYS A 177 -26.39 6.65 -1.47
CA LYS A 177 -26.35 7.51 -0.29
C LYS A 177 -25.62 8.78 -0.71
N THR A 178 -26.31 9.89 -0.53
CA THR A 178 -25.71 11.22 -0.49
C THR A 178 -24.44 11.13 0.35
N LEU A 179 -23.28 11.18 -0.30
CA LEU A 179 -22.00 11.36 0.38
C LEU A 179 -22.00 12.79 0.91
N GLU A 180 -22.69 13.01 2.04
CA GLU A 180 -22.37 14.14 2.89
C GLU A 180 -20.91 14.01 3.22
N LEU A 181 -20.08 14.92 2.71
CA LEU A 181 -18.62 14.95 2.82
C LEU A 181 -18.13 14.14 4.04
N PRO A 182 -17.83 12.84 3.90
CA PRO A 182 -17.32 12.09 5.03
C PRO A 182 -15.98 12.73 5.35
N GLY A 183 -15.74 13.01 6.62
CA GLY A 183 -14.58 13.77 7.07
C GLY A 183 -13.30 13.38 6.33
N SER A 184 -12.57 14.38 5.85
CA SER A 184 -11.25 14.29 5.20
C SER A 184 -10.82 12.87 4.81
N PHE A 185 -11.22 12.39 3.62
CA PHE A 185 -10.76 11.07 3.17
C PHE A 185 -9.23 11.08 3.06
N SER A 186 -8.59 10.11 3.71
CA SER A 186 -7.17 9.84 3.58
C SER A 186 -6.95 8.35 3.39
N LEU A 187 -6.02 7.98 2.51
CA LEU A 187 -5.57 6.59 2.43
C LEU A 187 -5.07 6.12 3.80
N PRO A 188 -5.41 4.89 4.24
CA PRO A 188 -4.87 4.34 5.46
C PRO A 188 -3.34 4.28 5.40
N ARG A 189 -2.68 4.53 6.54
CA ARG A 189 -1.22 4.43 6.64
C ARG A 189 -0.80 2.99 6.38
N GLU A 190 0.02 2.77 5.35
CA GLU A 190 0.39 1.44 4.88
C GLU A 190 1.17 0.64 5.94
N THR A 191 1.95 1.32 6.77
CA THR A 191 2.75 0.69 7.84
C THR A 191 1.89 -0.07 8.85
N LEU A 192 0.64 0.33 9.06
CA LEU A 192 -0.31 -0.35 9.95
C LEU A 192 -0.84 -1.67 9.39
N TYR A 193 -0.64 -1.90 8.08
CA TYR A 193 -1.14 -3.05 7.34
C TYR A 193 -0.01 -3.88 6.75
N THR A 194 1.19 -3.80 7.34
CA THR A 194 2.33 -4.61 6.91
C THR A 194 2.06 -6.07 7.28
N PRO A 195 2.01 -7.00 6.30
CA PRO A 195 1.73 -8.40 6.56
C PRO A 195 2.83 -9.09 7.36
N VAL A 196 2.44 -10.11 8.12
CA VAL A 196 3.36 -10.87 8.98
C VAL A 196 4.21 -11.83 8.12
N PRO A 197 5.54 -11.88 8.32
CA PRO A 197 6.40 -12.94 7.77
C PRO A 197 5.93 -14.32 8.18
N LYS A 198 5.90 -15.26 7.22
CA LYS A 198 5.56 -16.66 7.50
C LYS A 198 6.52 -17.29 8.52
N ASP A 199 7.80 -16.97 8.38
CA ASP A 199 8.88 -17.47 9.22
C ASP A 199 9.26 -16.37 10.22
N GLN A 200 8.86 -16.53 11.48
CA GLN A 200 9.01 -15.49 12.53
C GLN A 200 10.48 -15.09 12.77
N ASP A 201 11.42 -15.98 12.46
CA ASP A 201 12.87 -15.74 12.61
C ASP A 201 13.46 -14.93 11.44
N THR A 202 12.69 -14.67 10.38
CA THR A 202 13.17 -13.89 9.23
C THR A 202 12.98 -12.41 9.48
N HIS A 203 14.06 -11.72 9.83
CA HIS A 203 14.07 -10.26 9.89
C HIS A 203 14.01 -9.68 8.47
N ILE A 204 12.93 -8.96 8.16
CA ILE A 204 12.76 -8.24 6.89
C ILE A 204 12.70 -6.75 7.21
N ASP A 205 13.60 -5.99 6.60
CA ASP A 205 13.55 -4.53 6.68
C ASP A 205 12.55 -4.00 5.63
N PHE A 206 11.44 -3.41 6.07
CA PHE A 206 10.43 -2.83 5.18
C PHE A 206 10.67 -1.34 4.89
N GLU A 207 11.67 -0.72 5.51
CA GLU A 207 11.99 0.67 5.26
C GLU A 207 12.51 0.88 3.84
N LYS A 208 12.36 2.13 3.36
CA LYS A 208 12.89 2.52 2.05
C LYS A 208 14.41 2.46 2.09
N ASN A 209 14.97 1.58 1.25
CA ASN A 209 16.41 1.41 1.14
C ASN A 209 16.83 1.47 -0.34
N GLU A 210 17.26 2.65 -0.80
CA GLU A 210 17.76 2.87 -2.17
C GLU A 210 18.96 1.99 -2.52
N LYS A 211 19.75 1.57 -1.52
CA LYS A 211 20.93 0.74 -1.74
C LYS A 211 20.56 -0.62 -2.34
N ARG A 212 19.31 -1.10 -2.14
CA ARG A 212 18.83 -2.39 -2.68
C ARG A 212 18.94 -2.51 -4.20
N LYS A 213 18.82 -1.38 -4.92
CA LYS A 213 18.93 -1.32 -6.39
C LYS A 213 20.37 -1.46 -6.89
N SER A 214 21.36 -1.24 -6.03
CA SER A 214 22.78 -1.28 -6.36
C SER A 214 23.57 -2.25 -5.48
N LEU A 215 22.91 -3.13 -4.73
CA LEU A 215 23.55 -4.09 -3.82
C LEU A 215 24.59 -4.96 -4.53
N PHE A 216 24.34 -5.24 -5.81
CA PHE A 216 25.14 -6.12 -6.63
C PHE A 216 25.85 -5.38 -7.78
N ALA A 217 25.91 -4.05 -7.70
CA ALA A 217 26.58 -3.24 -8.71
C ALA A 217 28.04 -3.71 -8.92
N GLY A 218 28.37 -4.04 -10.17
CA GLY A 218 29.71 -4.52 -10.54
C GLY A 218 30.00 -5.98 -10.18
N ILE A 219 29.00 -6.74 -9.70
CA ILE A 219 29.14 -8.17 -9.40
C ILE A 219 28.53 -9.00 -10.52
N THR A 220 29.29 -9.97 -11.02
CA THR A 220 28.79 -11.01 -11.94
C THR A 220 28.64 -12.33 -11.21
N PHE A 221 27.39 -12.83 -11.13
CA PHE A 221 27.05 -14.10 -10.53
C PHE A 221 27.13 -15.22 -11.58
N LEU A 222 27.81 -16.29 -11.21
CA LEU A 222 27.92 -17.49 -12.04
C LEU A 222 26.93 -18.54 -11.55
N THR A 223 26.17 -19.14 -12.46
CA THR A 223 25.26 -20.25 -12.16
C THR A 223 25.51 -21.40 -13.13
N ALA A 224 25.43 -22.63 -12.63
CA ALA A 224 25.61 -23.84 -13.43
C ALA A 224 24.33 -24.28 -14.17
N LEU A 225 23.16 -23.72 -13.81
CA LEU A 225 21.87 -24.16 -14.33
C LEU A 225 21.07 -22.98 -14.90
N GLU A 226 20.63 -23.10 -16.15
CA GLU A 226 19.80 -22.08 -16.83
C GLU A 226 18.46 -21.87 -16.11
N THR A 227 17.90 -22.91 -15.47
CA THR A 227 16.69 -22.80 -14.65
C THR A 227 16.89 -21.90 -13.43
N LYS A 228 18.06 -21.98 -12.78
CA LYS A 228 18.43 -21.08 -11.68
C LYS A 228 18.69 -19.67 -12.19
N LYS A 229 19.34 -19.53 -13.35
CA LYS A 229 19.55 -18.23 -14.00
C LYS A 229 18.22 -17.49 -14.18
N LYS A 230 17.24 -18.11 -14.87
CA LYS A 230 15.93 -17.48 -15.12
C LYS A 230 15.22 -16.98 -13.86
N ARG A 231 15.35 -17.71 -12.75
CA ARG A 231 14.76 -17.34 -11.45
C ARG A 231 15.48 -16.17 -10.79
N LEU A 232 16.82 -16.16 -10.83
CA LEU A 232 17.63 -15.16 -10.13
C LEU A 232 17.89 -13.90 -10.96
N GLU A 233 17.78 -14.01 -12.29
CA GLU A 233 18.11 -12.95 -13.25
C GLU A 233 17.37 -11.65 -12.93
N LYS A 234 16.05 -11.70 -12.72
CA LYS A 234 15.26 -10.50 -12.41
C LYS A 234 15.67 -9.84 -11.10
N ILE A 235 15.95 -10.64 -10.08
CA ILE A 235 16.37 -10.15 -8.76
C ILE A 235 17.76 -9.50 -8.86
N ILE A 236 18.72 -10.21 -9.46
CA ILE A 236 20.11 -9.78 -9.52
C ILE A 236 20.26 -8.55 -10.41
N THR A 237 19.60 -8.54 -11.58
CA THR A 237 19.59 -7.38 -12.48
C THR A 237 18.88 -6.18 -11.86
N GLY A 238 17.75 -6.41 -11.15
CA GLY A 238 17.06 -5.38 -10.38
C GLY A 238 17.92 -4.74 -9.29
N SER A 239 18.87 -5.50 -8.74
CA SER A 239 19.87 -5.04 -7.76
C SER A 239 21.20 -4.59 -8.38
N GLY A 240 21.27 -4.41 -9.70
CA GLY A 240 22.42 -3.84 -10.41
C GLY A 240 23.54 -4.83 -10.76
N GLY A 241 23.33 -6.13 -10.51
CA GLY A 241 24.27 -7.19 -10.83
C GLY A 241 24.02 -7.84 -12.20
N ARG A 242 24.85 -8.82 -12.54
CA ARG A 242 24.71 -9.63 -13.77
C ARG A 242 24.71 -11.10 -13.44
N VAL A 243 24.03 -11.92 -14.25
CA VAL A 243 24.02 -13.38 -14.10
C VAL A 243 24.49 -14.01 -15.39
N VAL A 244 25.45 -14.94 -15.30
CA VAL A 244 25.97 -15.70 -16.44
C VAL A 244 25.84 -17.19 -16.13
N CYS A 245 25.38 -17.97 -17.11
CA CYS A 245 25.33 -19.43 -17.01
C CYS A 245 26.65 -20.00 -17.54
N THR A 246 27.32 -20.84 -16.76
CA THR A 246 28.51 -21.57 -17.20
C THR A 246 28.07 -22.97 -17.65
N ASN A 247 27.84 -23.14 -18.95
CA ASN A 247 27.48 -24.45 -19.50
C ASN A 247 28.75 -25.34 -19.55
N GLU A 248 28.91 -26.24 -18.58
CA GLU A 248 29.67 -27.46 -18.77
C GLU A 248 28.67 -28.63 -18.86
N GLU A 249 28.18 -28.91 -20.06
CA GLU A 249 27.45 -30.15 -20.36
C GLU A 249 28.45 -31.32 -20.44
N ASN A 250 28.86 -31.87 -19.30
CA ASN A 250 29.15 -33.31 -19.06
C ASN A 250 29.87 -33.55 -17.72
N PRO A 251 29.33 -34.38 -16.81
CA PRO A 251 30.10 -34.88 -15.69
C PRO A 251 30.75 -36.22 -16.10
N SER A 252 31.94 -36.18 -16.72
CA SER A 252 32.86 -37.32 -16.63
C SER A 252 33.72 -37.16 -15.37
N PRO A 253 34.07 -38.23 -14.64
CA PRO A 253 34.80 -38.13 -13.38
C PRO A 253 36.19 -37.52 -13.63
N PRO A 254 36.79 -36.81 -12.65
CA PRO A 254 38.04 -36.13 -12.86
C PRO A 254 39.18 -37.14 -12.93
N GLU A 255 39.62 -37.48 -14.15
CA GLU A 255 41.00 -37.91 -14.32
C GLU A 255 41.91 -36.68 -14.20
N THR A 256 42.80 -36.78 -13.22
CA THR A 256 43.92 -35.90 -12.96
C THR A 256 44.68 -35.60 -14.25
N LYS A 257 44.50 -34.41 -14.82
CA LYS A 257 45.49 -33.73 -15.65
C LYS A 257 45.23 -32.23 -15.70
N ASN A 258 46.23 -31.51 -15.20
CA ASN A 258 46.43 -30.07 -15.32
C ASN A 258 46.07 -29.59 -16.73
N THR A 259 44.88 -29.00 -16.89
CA THR A 259 44.51 -28.31 -18.12
C THR A 259 44.05 -26.91 -17.72
N LYS A 260 44.90 -25.92 -17.99
CA LYS A 260 44.55 -24.50 -17.91
C LYS A 260 43.35 -24.26 -18.83
N VAL A 261 42.17 -24.08 -18.24
CA VAL A 261 40.99 -23.58 -18.97
C VAL A 261 41.27 -22.13 -19.32
N SER A 262 41.48 -21.88 -20.62
CA SER A 262 41.56 -20.56 -21.21
C SER A 262 40.15 -19.96 -21.28
N LEU A 263 39.66 -19.36 -20.20
CA LEU A 263 38.52 -18.46 -20.27
C LEU A 263 38.92 -17.22 -21.08
N ASP A 264 38.06 -16.85 -22.04
CA ASP A 264 38.16 -15.61 -22.80
C ASP A 264 38.22 -14.40 -21.84
N LYS A 265 39.41 -13.82 -21.69
CA LYS A 265 39.70 -12.75 -20.71
C LYS A 265 39.08 -11.40 -21.07
N ASN A 266 38.35 -11.31 -22.18
CA ASN A 266 37.80 -10.07 -22.70
C ASN A 266 36.34 -9.80 -22.33
N LEU A 267 35.71 -10.65 -21.50
CA LEU A 267 34.28 -10.54 -21.15
C LEU A 267 33.97 -10.36 -19.65
N LEU A 268 34.97 -10.29 -18.77
CA LEU A 268 34.77 -10.09 -17.34
C LEU A 268 35.16 -8.67 -16.90
N PRO A 269 34.24 -7.70 -16.87
CA PRO A 269 34.41 -6.53 -16.03
C PRO A 269 33.96 -6.87 -14.61
N THR A 270 34.82 -6.59 -13.63
CA THR A 270 34.55 -6.51 -12.18
C THR A 270 34.07 -7.81 -11.48
N CYS A 271 34.49 -7.97 -10.22
CA CYS A 271 34.38 -9.14 -9.35
C CYS A 271 33.32 -10.21 -9.73
N SER A 272 33.77 -11.41 -10.09
CA SER A 272 32.91 -12.59 -10.23
C SER A 272 32.74 -13.28 -8.88
N ALA A 273 31.51 -13.64 -8.50
CA ALA A 273 31.24 -14.33 -7.23
C ALA A 273 30.33 -15.55 -7.45
N ILE A 274 30.70 -16.67 -6.84
CA ILE A 274 29.82 -17.84 -6.66
C ILE A 274 29.21 -17.68 -5.27
N VAL A 275 27.92 -17.35 -5.21
CA VAL A 275 27.23 -17.03 -3.96
C VAL A 275 25.98 -17.88 -3.87
N SER A 276 25.69 -18.41 -2.69
CA SER A 276 24.47 -19.20 -2.49
C SER A 276 23.21 -18.34 -2.63
N ASP A 277 22.12 -18.93 -3.13
CA ASP A 277 20.80 -18.28 -3.19
C ASP A 277 20.39 -17.68 -1.83
N LYS A 278 20.73 -18.36 -0.72
CA LYS A 278 20.44 -17.90 0.64
C LYS A 278 21.14 -16.58 0.97
N THR A 279 22.38 -16.41 0.54
CA THR A 279 23.16 -15.20 0.79
C THR A 279 22.62 -14.02 -0.03
N ILE A 280 22.21 -14.27 -1.28
CA ILE A 280 21.56 -13.26 -2.15
C ILE A 280 20.25 -12.79 -1.50
N VAL A 281 19.43 -13.74 -1.07
CA VAL A 281 18.17 -13.47 -0.37
C VAL A 281 18.42 -12.67 0.90
N ALA A 282 19.36 -13.10 1.74
CA ALA A 282 19.67 -12.42 3.00
C ALA A 282 20.13 -10.97 2.78
N ALA A 283 20.98 -10.73 1.77
CA ALA A 283 21.44 -9.38 1.42
C ALA A 283 20.29 -8.44 1.02
N ILE A 284 19.30 -8.95 0.28
CA ILE A 284 18.13 -8.14 -0.12
C ILE A 284 17.21 -7.87 1.07
N LEU A 285 16.95 -8.89 1.90
CA LEU A 285 16.07 -8.77 3.07
C LEU A 285 16.64 -7.80 4.13
N SER A 286 17.96 -7.82 4.34
CA SER A 286 18.64 -6.87 5.23
C SER A 286 18.93 -5.52 4.56
N GLY A 287 19.03 -5.48 3.24
CA GLY A 287 19.49 -4.31 2.50
C GLY A 287 20.99 -4.02 2.66
N GLU A 288 21.76 -4.99 3.14
CA GLU A 288 23.21 -4.89 3.33
C GLU A 288 23.99 -5.52 2.16
N PRO A 289 25.09 -4.90 1.70
CA PRO A 289 25.88 -5.42 0.58
C PRO A 289 26.54 -6.75 0.93
N LEU A 290 26.79 -7.57 -0.10
CA LEU A 290 27.51 -8.83 0.05
C LEU A 290 28.91 -8.57 0.57
N ARG A 291 29.26 -9.18 1.70
CA ARG A 291 30.65 -9.29 2.16
C ARG A 291 31.34 -10.38 1.35
N VAL A 292 31.90 -10.02 0.19
CA VAL A 292 32.71 -10.94 -0.62
C VAL A 292 34.08 -11.09 0.07
N GLY A 293 34.30 -12.16 0.84
CA GLY A 293 35.62 -12.42 1.43
C GLY A 293 35.73 -13.24 2.72
N GLN A 294 34.93 -14.29 2.94
CA GLN A 294 35.31 -15.33 3.90
C GLN A 294 35.17 -16.70 3.25
N SER A 295 36.31 -17.30 2.91
CA SER A 295 36.43 -18.72 2.59
C SER A 295 35.88 -19.54 3.75
N GLU A 296 34.97 -20.47 3.46
CA GLU A 296 34.66 -21.58 4.35
C GLU A 296 35.86 -22.53 4.39
N ASP A 297 36.90 -22.16 5.13
CA ASP A 297 37.99 -23.06 5.51
C ASP A 297 38.43 -22.73 6.93
N SER A 298 37.80 -23.42 7.88
CA SER A 298 38.32 -23.62 9.23
C SER A 298 37.73 -24.92 9.77
N PRO A 299 38.49 -26.02 9.82
CA PRO A 299 38.03 -27.26 10.40
C PRO A 299 38.47 -27.40 11.88
N LEU A 300 37.52 -27.93 12.66
CA LEU A 300 37.64 -28.73 13.90
C LEU A 300 37.68 -28.03 15.30
N ARG A 301 36.56 -28.25 16.02
CA ARG A 301 36.38 -28.38 17.50
C ARG A 301 37.27 -29.53 18.07
N PRO A 302 37.40 -29.81 19.41
CA PRO A 302 36.50 -29.50 20.55
C PRO A 302 37.17 -29.12 21.91
N ASP A 303 36.40 -28.70 22.91
CA ASP A 303 36.19 -29.44 24.17
C ASP A 303 35.29 -28.72 25.19
N LYS A 304 34.49 -29.52 25.89
CA LYS A 304 33.68 -29.18 27.06
C LYS A 304 34.55 -29.32 28.31
N GLU A 305 34.43 -28.43 29.30
CA GLU A 305 34.05 -28.76 30.69
C GLU A 305 34.22 -27.57 31.66
N ASN A 306 33.21 -27.40 32.50
CA ASN A 306 33.21 -26.94 33.90
C ASN A 306 33.87 -25.61 34.28
N GLN A 307 33.04 -24.68 34.78
CA GLN A 307 33.09 -24.30 36.21
C GLN A 307 31.82 -23.53 36.64
N GLU A 308 31.02 -24.18 37.47
CA GLU A 308 30.23 -23.54 38.51
C GLU A 308 31.17 -22.87 39.52
N ASN A 309 30.85 -21.64 39.95
CA ASN A 309 30.67 -21.29 41.36
C ASN A 309 30.42 -19.78 41.54
N ASP A 310 29.30 -19.49 42.19
CA ASP A 310 29.07 -18.49 43.25
C ASP A 310 30.08 -17.35 43.42
N PHE A 311 29.57 -16.11 43.44
CA PHE A 311 29.73 -15.26 44.62
C PHE A 311 28.64 -14.19 44.71
N LEU A 312 27.91 -14.26 45.82
CA LEU A 312 27.00 -13.27 46.40
C LEU A 312 27.68 -11.93 46.66
N PHE A 313 26.95 -10.82 46.50
CA PHE A 313 26.90 -9.79 47.55
C PHE A 313 25.50 -9.15 47.65
N ARG A 314 24.97 -9.22 48.87
CA ARG A 314 23.74 -8.64 49.39
C ARG A 314 24.09 -7.34 50.13
N ASN A 315 23.19 -6.35 50.08
CA ASN A 315 22.63 -5.56 51.20
C ASN A 315 22.23 -4.15 50.69
N ASN A 316 20.94 -3.84 50.57
CA ASN A 316 19.99 -3.38 51.60
C ASN A 316 20.28 -1.95 52.11
N VAL A 317 19.27 -1.06 52.05
CA VAL A 317 18.50 -0.56 53.23
C VAL A 317 17.59 0.64 52.83
N SER A 318 16.31 0.56 53.28
CA SER A 318 15.39 1.65 53.73
C SER A 318 14.73 2.57 52.67
N SER A 319 13.44 2.96 52.73
CA SER A 319 12.33 2.78 53.70
C SER A 319 10.99 3.21 53.05
N VAL A 320 9.89 2.69 53.60
CA VAL A 320 8.50 3.20 53.52
C VAL A 320 8.14 3.73 54.93
N PRO A 321 7.27 4.75 55.09
CA PRO A 321 5.86 4.51 55.53
C PRO A 321 4.84 5.43 54.80
N THR A 322 3.77 4.91 54.19
CA THR A 322 2.37 4.72 54.71
C THR A 322 1.58 5.97 55.11
N GLU A 323 0.41 6.14 54.47
CA GLU A 323 -0.94 6.46 55.02
C GLU A 323 -1.75 7.29 53.99
N SER A 324 -3.08 7.29 53.88
CA SER A 324 -4.17 6.34 54.15
C SER A 324 -5.49 7.01 53.68
N ALA A 325 -6.50 6.20 53.33
CA ALA A 325 -7.94 6.52 53.22
C ALA A 325 -8.40 7.47 52.07
N SER A 326 -9.60 7.38 51.47
CA SER A 326 -10.89 6.87 51.91
C SER A 326 -11.89 6.75 50.74
N LYS A 327 -12.61 5.62 50.68
CA LYS A 327 -14.04 5.41 50.37
C LYS A 327 -14.74 6.28 49.29
N ARG A 328 -15.37 5.61 48.31
CA ARG A 328 -16.84 5.61 48.15
C ARG A 328 -17.35 4.55 47.14
N ARG A 329 -18.05 3.55 47.69
CA ARG A 329 -19.07 2.73 47.00
C ARG A 329 -20.27 3.60 46.63
N LYS A 330 -20.87 3.41 45.45
CA LYS A 330 -22.33 3.39 45.28
C LYS A 330 -22.75 2.45 44.16
N SER A 331 -23.46 1.41 44.57
CA SER A 331 -24.38 0.56 43.82
C SER A 331 -25.60 1.35 43.31
N PHE A 332 -26.11 1.00 42.12
CA PHE A 332 -27.51 1.27 41.76
C PHE A 332 -28.10 0.10 40.98
N THR A 333 -29.00 -0.61 41.66
CA THR A 333 -30.07 -1.43 41.10
C THR A 333 -31.25 -0.51 40.78
N LYS A 334 -31.95 -0.69 39.64
CA LYS A 334 -33.38 -0.38 39.57
C LYS A 334 -34.12 -1.21 38.52
N GLN A 335 -35.27 -1.65 38.99
CA GLN A 335 -36.27 -2.54 38.41
C GLN A 335 -37.40 -1.74 37.73
N LYS A 336 -38.14 -2.42 36.83
CA LYS A 336 -39.58 -2.22 36.47
C LYS A 336 -39.90 -0.96 35.62
N ASN A 337 -40.88 -0.92 34.70
CA ASN A 337 -42.15 -1.64 34.51
C ASN A 337 -42.73 -1.42 33.07
N LYS A 338 -43.61 -2.35 32.66
CA LYS A 338 -44.80 -2.30 31.75
C LYS A 338 -45.26 -0.90 31.23
N LYS A 339 -45.90 -0.73 30.06
CA LYS A 339 -47.23 -1.28 29.64
C LYS A 339 -47.67 -0.69 28.26
N TYR A 340 -48.29 -1.53 27.41
CA TYR A 340 -49.42 -1.32 26.44
C TYR A 340 -49.45 -0.21 25.35
N VAL A 341 -49.92 -0.63 24.14
CA VAL A 341 -51.00 -0.10 23.24
C VAL A 341 -50.81 -0.85 21.89
N ARG A 342 -51.56 -1.91 21.51
CA ARG A 342 -52.92 -2.07 20.94
C ARG A 342 -53.22 -1.24 19.67
N GLU A 343 -53.54 -1.97 18.58
CA GLU A 343 -54.59 -1.69 17.56
C GLU A 343 -54.48 -0.40 16.69
N SER A 344 -54.80 -0.30 15.40
CA SER A 344 -55.31 -1.16 14.32
C SER A 344 -55.23 -0.35 13.00
N GLN A 345 -55.42 -1.03 11.85
CA GLN A 345 -56.06 -0.50 10.61
C GLN A 345 -55.25 0.55 9.80
N SER A 346 -55.35 0.65 8.48
CA SER A 346 -56.04 -0.09 7.42
C SER A 346 -55.57 0.46 6.06
N ASN A 347 -55.64 -0.40 5.04
CA ASN A 347 -56.04 -0.17 3.64
C ASN A 347 -55.45 1.00 2.81
N GLY A 348 -54.87 0.61 1.67
CA GLY A 348 -54.66 1.48 0.51
C GLY A 348 -54.29 0.69 -0.74
N ASN A 349 -55.14 -0.25 -1.17
CA ASN A 349 -55.06 -0.86 -2.50
C ASN A 349 -55.73 0.07 -3.51
N SER A 350 -55.01 0.48 -4.54
CA SER A 350 -55.54 1.11 -5.76
C SER A 350 -55.43 0.14 -6.93
N PRO A 351 -56.45 0.06 -7.79
CA PRO A 351 -56.26 -0.28 -9.19
C PRO A 351 -56.72 0.86 -10.13
N LEU A 352 -55.96 1.00 -11.21
CA LEU A 352 -56.25 1.77 -12.43
C LEU A 352 -57.37 1.08 -13.27
N PRO A 353 -57.68 1.50 -14.51
CA PRO A 353 -58.68 2.52 -14.83
C PRO A 353 -59.74 1.97 -15.82
N HIS A 354 -60.83 2.70 -16.05
CA HIS A 354 -61.63 2.53 -17.26
C HIS A 354 -62.33 3.83 -17.68
N ALA A 355 -62.38 3.99 -19.00
CA ALA A 355 -63.04 4.99 -19.84
C ALA A 355 -62.26 6.30 -20.10
#